data_AF-A0A9P9BI02-F1
#
_entry.id   AF-A0A9P9BI02-F1
#
_cell.length_a   1.000
_cell.length_b   1.000
_cell.length_c   1.000
_cell.angle_alpha   90.00
_cell.angle_beta   90.00
_cell.angle_gamma   90.00
#
_symmetry.space_group_name_H-M   'P 1'
#
loop_
_entity.id
_entity.type
_entity.pdbx_description
1 polymer ?
#
loop_
_entity_poly.entity_id
_entity_poly.type
_entity_poly.pdbx_seq_one_letter_code
_entity_poly.pdbx_strand_id
1 'polypeptide(L)'
;MSNHTTENATRSINQPVIRAIIPTGNKDKVAIIKKYFEQRVSEQTKVKYAIVPVESDVGEQPYNAAGGQGAYNRIHNAVTNVEADTEAHEGFVVAIENFIQVEDIDRPTDFGVVLIHNVTHNTYAVNLSEGVTIDKAVVEAAK
;
A
#
# COMPACT_ATOMS: atom_id res chain seq x y z
N MET A 1 -28.69 51.03 -21.10
CA MET A 1 -27.34 50.58 -21.51
C MET A 1 -26.90 49.53 -20.50
N SER A 2 -26.66 48.33 -21.03
CA SER A 2 -26.08 47.10 -20.46
C SER A 2 -25.75 47.05 -18.95
N ASN A 3 -26.43 46.13 -18.26
CA ASN A 3 -25.99 45.53 -17.00
C ASN A 3 -24.75 44.67 -17.25
N HIS A 4 -23.63 45.00 -16.61
CA HIS A 4 -22.48 44.10 -16.49
C HIS A 4 -22.71 43.16 -15.29
N THR A 5 -23.35 42.03 -15.54
CA THR A 5 -23.31 40.90 -14.61
C THR A 5 -21.95 40.22 -14.78
N THR A 6 -21.06 40.41 -13.82
CA THR A 6 -19.83 39.61 -13.71
C THR A 6 -20.24 38.26 -13.16
N GLU A 7 -20.49 37.30 -14.04
CA GLU A 7 -20.54 35.89 -13.68
C GLU A 7 -19.14 35.47 -13.21
N ASN A 8 -18.91 35.55 -11.91
CA ASN A 8 -17.90 34.73 -11.25
C ASN A 8 -18.37 33.27 -11.36
N ALA A 9 -18.07 32.67 -12.51
CA ALA A 9 -18.09 31.22 -12.66
C ALA A 9 -17.03 30.67 -11.72
N THR A 10 -17.46 30.33 -10.50
CA THR A 10 -16.74 29.45 -9.60
C THR A 10 -16.54 28.14 -10.37
N ARG A 11 -15.42 28.01 -11.08
CA ARG A 11 -14.95 26.72 -11.56
C ARG A 11 -14.81 25.87 -10.30
N SER A 12 -15.79 25.00 -10.07
CA SER A 12 -15.62 23.81 -9.26
C SER A 12 -14.43 23.07 -9.86
N ILE A 13 -13.24 23.34 -9.34
CA ILE A 13 -12.05 22.57 -9.64
C ILE A 13 -12.38 21.17 -9.14
N ASN A 14 -12.65 20.23 -10.04
CA ASN A 14 -12.79 18.83 -9.67
C ASN A 14 -11.48 18.43 -8.98
N GLN A 15 -11.52 18.39 -7.66
CA GLN A 15 -10.39 18.00 -6.83
C GLN A 15 -10.01 16.57 -7.22
N PRO A 16 -8.75 16.31 -7.65
CA PRO A 16 -8.32 14.97 -8.00
C PRO A 16 -8.56 14.02 -6.83
N VAL A 17 -9.14 12.86 -7.11
CA VAL A 17 -9.45 11.84 -6.11
C VAL A 17 -8.52 10.65 -6.30
N ILE A 18 -7.79 10.29 -5.25
CA ILE A 18 -7.01 9.06 -5.19
C ILE A 18 -7.76 8.05 -4.32
N ARG A 19 -7.90 6.81 -4.80
CA ARG A 19 -8.36 5.68 -4.00
C ARG A 19 -7.15 4.86 -3.56
N ALA A 20 -6.95 4.74 -2.25
CA ALA A 20 -5.87 3.93 -1.67
C ALA A 20 -6.45 2.75 -0.90
N ILE A 21 -6.26 1.54 -1.42
CA ILE A 21 -6.67 0.27 -0.82
C ILE A 21 -5.50 -0.29 -0.02
N ILE A 22 -5.75 -0.64 1.24
CA ILE A 22 -4.76 -1.11 2.21
C ILE A 22 -5.18 -2.53 2.64
N PRO A 23 -4.50 -3.58 2.15
CA PRO A 23 -4.96 -4.96 2.25
C PRO A 23 -4.54 -5.62 3.57
N THR A 24 -4.69 -4.92 4.70
CA THR A 24 -4.28 -5.42 6.03
C THR A 24 -5.13 -4.82 7.15
N GLY A 25 -5.39 -5.62 8.18
CA GLY A 25 -5.98 -5.16 9.43
C GLY A 25 -4.97 -4.58 10.44
N ASN A 26 -3.67 -4.65 10.16
CA ASN A 26 -2.64 -4.14 11.05
C ASN A 26 -2.65 -2.60 11.08
N LYS A 27 -2.92 -2.02 12.25
CA LYS A 27 -3.09 -0.57 12.44
C LYS A 27 -1.82 0.23 12.15
N ASP A 28 -0.65 -0.33 12.44
CA ASP A 28 0.64 0.35 12.25
C ASP A 28 0.97 0.44 10.75
N LYS A 29 0.77 -0.64 10.00
CA LYS A 29 0.91 -0.65 8.54
C LYS A 29 -0.07 0.32 7.88
N VAL A 30 -1.32 0.34 8.33
CA VAL A 30 -2.32 1.32 7.86
C VAL A 30 -1.86 2.76 8.12
N ALA A 31 -1.36 3.04 9.33
CA ALA A 31 -0.88 4.37 9.69
C ALA A 31 0.32 4.82 8.85
N ILE A 32 1.28 3.94 8.59
CA ILE A 32 2.43 4.21 7.71
C ILE A 32 1.96 4.61 6.31
N ILE A 33 1.03 3.86 5.72
CA ILE A 33 0.54 4.13 4.36
C ILE A 33 -0.26 5.43 4.31
N LYS A 34 -1.15 5.68 5.27
CA LYS A 34 -1.92 6.94 5.34
C LYS A 34 -0.99 8.15 5.45
N LYS A 35 -0.01 8.07 6.36
CA LYS A 35 1.00 9.12 6.54
C LYS A 35 1.80 9.36 5.25
N TYR A 36 2.13 8.32 4.49
CA TYR A 36 2.82 8.47 3.21
C TYR A 36 2.02 9.34 2.23
N PHE A 37 0.73 9.05 2.06
CA PHE A 37 -0.13 9.82 1.16
C PHE A 37 -0.33 11.24 1.68
N GLU A 38 -0.66 11.41 2.96
CA GLU A 38 -0.82 12.73 3.60
C GLU A 38 0.39 13.65 3.43
N GLN A 39 1.60 13.09 3.43
CA GLN A 39 2.85 13.86 3.30
C GLN A 39 3.26 14.16 1.84
N ARG A 40 2.73 13.43 0.87
CA ARG A 40 3.22 13.49 -0.53
C ARG A 40 2.19 13.93 -1.55
N VAL A 41 0.90 13.77 -1.26
CA VAL A 41 -0.15 14.28 -2.14
C VAL A 41 -0.35 15.78 -1.91
N SER A 42 -0.74 16.50 -2.95
CA SER A 42 -1.06 17.92 -2.81
C SER A 42 -2.29 18.10 -1.91
N GLU A 43 -2.37 19.23 -1.20
CA GLU A 43 -3.56 19.57 -0.38
C GLU A 43 -4.85 19.65 -1.22
N GLN A 44 -4.71 19.87 -2.53
CA GLN A 44 -5.82 19.89 -3.48
C GLN A 44 -6.25 18.50 -3.93
N THR A 45 -5.59 17.42 -3.47
CA THR A 45 -5.92 16.04 -3.81
C THR A 45 -6.64 15.37 -2.64
N LYS A 46 -7.81 14.77 -2.91
CA LYS A 46 -8.55 14.01 -1.90
C LYS A 46 -8.11 12.55 -1.95
N VAL A 47 -7.67 11.99 -0.82
CA VAL A 47 -7.35 10.56 -0.72
C VAL A 47 -8.48 9.83 0.01
N LYS A 48 -9.15 8.91 -0.68
CA LYS A 48 -10.15 7.99 -0.12
C LYS A 48 -9.45 6.68 0.25
N TYR A 49 -9.39 6.35 1.55
CA TYR A 49 -8.81 5.07 1.99
C TYR A 49 -9.85 3.95 2.06
N ALA A 50 -9.47 2.74 1.66
CA ALA A 50 -10.20 1.50 1.87
C ALA A 50 -9.30 0.54 2.66
N ILE A 51 -9.73 0.09 3.84
CA ILE A 51 -8.99 -0.91 4.61
C ILE A 51 -9.70 -2.24 4.39
N VAL A 52 -9.02 -3.19 3.76
CA VAL A 52 -9.61 -4.45 3.30
C VAL A 52 -8.72 -5.60 3.77
N PRO A 53 -8.89 -6.10 5.00
CA PRO A 53 -8.09 -7.21 5.48
C PRO A 53 -8.31 -8.44 4.57
N VAL A 54 -7.22 -8.94 4.00
CA VAL A 54 -7.20 -10.14 3.15
C VAL A 54 -6.02 -11.01 3.54
N GLU A 55 -6.15 -12.32 3.33
CA GLU A 55 -5.10 -13.29 3.62
C GLU A 55 -3.91 -13.16 2.65
N SER A 56 -2.71 -13.50 3.15
CA SER A 56 -1.47 -13.58 2.36
C SER A 56 -1.23 -14.97 1.76
N ASP A 57 -1.93 -16.00 2.25
CA ASP A 57 -1.81 -17.40 1.85
C ASP A 57 -0.38 -18.01 1.98
N VAL A 58 0.49 -17.38 2.78
CA VAL A 58 1.89 -17.83 3.01
C VAL A 58 2.24 -18.00 4.49
N GLY A 59 1.23 -17.93 5.38
CA GLY A 59 1.39 -17.97 6.83
C GLY A 59 1.57 -16.59 7.48
N GLU A 60 1.60 -16.57 8.82
CA GLU A 60 1.69 -15.33 9.61
C GLU A 60 3.06 -14.66 9.55
N GLN A 61 4.14 -15.47 9.59
CA GLN A 61 5.53 -15.00 9.50
C GLN A 61 6.22 -15.66 8.29
N PRO A 62 6.19 -15.00 7.12
CA PRO A 62 6.84 -15.52 5.93
C PRO A 62 8.36 -15.56 6.06
N TYR A 63 8.98 -16.53 5.38
CA TYR A 63 10.42 -16.65 5.22
C TYR A 63 10.83 -16.53 3.75
N ASN A 64 11.99 -15.94 3.50
CA ASN A 64 12.62 -15.85 2.18
C ASN A 64 11.64 -15.29 1.12
N ALA A 65 11.53 -15.96 -0.03
CA ALA A 65 10.66 -15.57 -1.14
C ALA A 65 9.16 -15.49 -0.75
N ALA A 66 8.73 -16.16 0.33
CA ALA A 66 7.35 -16.10 0.79
C ALA A 66 6.95 -14.67 1.23
N GLY A 67 7.90 -13.82 1.63
CA GLY A 67 7.61 -12.42 1.96
C GLY A 67 7.07 -11.62 0.77
N GLY A 68 7.78 -11.67 -0.36
CA GLY A 68 7.33 -11.05 -1.61
C GLY A 68 6.02 -11.65 -2.13
N GLN A 69 5.90 -12.98 -2.06
CA GLN A 69 4.67 -13.67 -2.46
C GLN A 69 3.46 -13.27 -1.61
N GLY A 70 3.63 -13.14 -0.29
CA GLY A 70 2.57 -12.70 0.62
C GLY A 70 2.08 -11.29 0.29
N ALA A 71 2.99 -10.35 0.01
CA ALA A 71 2.63 -9.01 -0.42
C ALA A 71 1.84 -9.03 -1.75
N TYR A 72 2.28 -9.82 -2.73
CA TYR A 72 1.58 -9.99 -4.00
C TYR A 72 0.18 -10.58 -3.82
N ASN A 73 0.04 -11.66 -3.04
CA ASN A 73 -1.23 -12.31 -2.77
C ASN A 73 -2.22 -11.34 -2.12
N ARG A 74 -1.77 -10.53 -1.14
CA ARG A 74 -2.63 -9.50 -0.54
C ARG A 74 -3.09 -8.47 -1.55
N ILE A 75 -2.23 -8.02 -2.47
CA ILE A 75 -2.67 -7.11 -3.55
C ILE A 75 -3.70 -7.80 -4.43
N HIS A 76 -3.40 -8.99 -4.92
CA HIS A 76 -4.27 -9.75 -5.82
C HIS A 76 -5.66 -9.97 -5.18
N ASN A 77 -5.69 -10.46 -3.95
CA ASN A 77 -6.90 -10.71 -3.18
C ASN A 77 -7.66 -9.42 -2.88
N ALA A 78 -7.00 -8.29 -2.68
CA ALA A 78 -7.71 -7.03 -2.47
C ALA A 78 -8.32 -6.47 -3.77
N VAL A 79 -7.64 -6.59 -4.91
CA VAL A 79 -8.18 -6.16 -6.21
C VAL A 79 -9.44 -6.95 -6.57
N THR A 80 -9.48 -8.25 -6.28
CA THR A 80 -10.65 -9.09 -6.57
C THR A 80 -11.84 -8.83 -5.65
N ASN A 81 -11.61 -8.28 -4.45
CA ASN A 81 -12.65 -8.06 -3.43
C ASN A 81 -13.12 -6.60 -3.32
N VAL A 82 -12.58 -5.68 -4.11
CA VAL A 82 -12.93 -4.25 -4.04
C VAL A 82 -13.60 -3.80 -5.33
N GLU A 83 -14.80 -3.23 -5.19
CA GLU A 83 -15.50 -2.60 -6.31
C GLU A 83 -14.69 -1.42 -6.87
N ALA A 84 -14.75 -1.26 -8.20
CA ALA A 84 -14.12 -0.12 -8.86
C ALA A 84 -14.75 1.20 -8.38
N ASP A 85 -13.92 2.13 -7.89
CA ASP A 85 -14.34 3.50 -7.57
C ASP A 85 -14.27 4.35 -8.84
N THR A 86 -15.40 4.49 -9.54
CA THR A 86 -15.48 5.24 -10.81
C THR A 86 -15.29 6.74 -10.64
N GLU A 87 -15.29 7.26 -9.41
CA GLU A 87 -15.00 8.67 -9.10
C GLU A 87 -13.51 8.92 -8.85
N ALA A 88 -12.72 7.86 -8.67
CA ALA A 88 -11.29 7.97 -8.45
C ALA A 88 -10.55 8.25 -9.77
N HIS A 89 -9.66 9.24 -9.74
CA HIS A 89 -8.77 9.56 -10.86
C HIS A 89 -7.59 8.58 -10.91
N GLU A 90 -7.14 8.14 -9.74
CA GLU A 90 -6.05 7.17 -9.58
C GLU A 90 -6.41 6.16 -8.48
N GLY A 91 -6.10 4.89 -8.71
CA GLY A 91 -6.30 3.80 -7.76
C GLY A 91 -4.98 3.11 -7.42
N PHE A 92 -4.70 2.96 -6.13
CA PHE A 92 -3.54 2.25 -5.63
C PHE A 92 -3.94 1.16 -4.64
N VAL A 93 -3.31 0.00 -4.73
CA VAL A 93 -3.29 -1.01 -3.67
C VAL A 93 -1.90 -1.05 -3.08
N VAL A 94 -1.77 -0.88 -1.77
CA VAL A 94 -0.46 -0.77 -1.11
C VAL A 94 -0.35 -1.82 -0.02
N ALA A 95 0.48 -2.84 -0.23
CA ALA A 95 0.75 -3.90 0.73
C ALA A 95 2.13 -3.69 1.38
N ILE A 96 2.20 -3.94 2.69
CA ILE A 96 3.44 -4.04 3.44
C ILE A 96 3.49 -5.43 4.07
N GLU A 97 4.52 -6.21 3.74
CA GLU A 97 4.75 -7.54 4.33
C GLU A 97 6.10 -7.59 5.02
N ASN A 98 6.12 -8.19 6.21
CA ASN A 98 7.37 -8.43 6.94
C ASN A 98 7.79 -9.87 6.71
N PHE A 99 9.08 -10.15 6.57
CA PHE A 99 9.57 -11.50 6.36
C PHE A 99 11.00 -11.66 6.86
N ILE A 100 11.36 -12.89 7.23
CA ILE A 100 12.73 -13.22 7.66
C ILE A 100 13.46 -13.88 6.49
N GLN A 101 14.56 -13.28 6.05
CA GLN A 101 15.49 -13.90 5.11
C GLN A 101 16.51 -14.74 5.89
N VAL A 102 16.60 -16.03 5.58
CA VAL A 102 17.62 -16.95 6.13
C VAL A 102 18.47 -17.60 5.04
N GLU A 103 18.00 -17.59 3.79
CA GLU A 103 18.72 -18.11 2.63
C GLU A 103 19.63 -17.03 2.02
N ASP A 104 20.77 -17.43 1.47
CA ASP A 104 21.71 -16.56 0.75
C ASP A 104 22.16 -15.29 1.51
N ILE A 105 22.22 -15.36 2.84
CA ILE A 105 22.66 -14.26 3.72
C ILE A 105 23.46 -14.79 4.92
N ASP A 106 24.47 -14.04 5.36
CA ASP A 106 25.36 -14.44 6.47
C ASP A 106 24.63 -14.59 7.82
N ARG A 107 23.65 -13.71 8.04
CA ARG A 107 22.84 -13.63 9.27
C ARG A 107 21.37 -13.48 8.92
N PRO A 108 20.47 -14.21 9.61
CA PRO A 108 19.04 -13.99 9.46
C PRO A 108 18.70 -12.52 9.61
N THR A 109 17.84 -12.02 8.72
CA THR A 109 17.53 -10.58 8.66
C THR A 109 16.03 -10.41 8.47
N ASP A 110 15.42 -9.57 9.31
CA ASP A 110 14.02 -9.14 9.19
C ASP A 110 13.94 -8.01 8.16
N PHE A 111 13.12 -8.18 7.14
CA PHE A 111 12.86 -7.20 6.10
C PHE A 111 11.38 -6.86 6.04
N GLY A 112 11.08 -5.61 5.69
CA GLY A 112 9.79 -5.21 5.15
C GLY A 112 9.86 -5.08 3.63
N VAL A 113 8.91 -5.69 2.91
CA VAL A 113 8.65 -5.40 1.50
C VAL A 113 7.41 -4.52 1.38
N VAL A 114 7.51 -3.47 0.56
CA VAL A 114 6.38 -2.65 0.15
C VAL A 114 6.10 -2.93 -1.31
N LEU A 115 4.90 -3.41 -1.62
CA LEU A 115 4.41 -3.60 -2.97
C LEU A 115 3.26 -2.61 -3.21
N ILE A 116 3.33 -1.88 -4.31
CA ILE A 116 2.32 -0.92 -4.74
C ILE A 116 1.85 -1.33 -6.12
N HIS A 117 0.55 -1.51 -6.29
CA HIS A 117 -0.09 -1.66 -7.59
C HIS A 117 -0.92 -0.44 -7.88
N ASN A 118 -0.58 0.30 -8.94
CA ASN A 118 -1.48 1.29 -9.51
C ASN A 118 -2.46 0.54 -10.43
N VAL A 119 -3.71 0.38 -9.97
CA VAL A 119 -4.76 -0.34 -10.70
C VAL A 119 -5.26 0.43 -11.93
N THR A 120 -5.11 1.76 -11.93
CA THR A 120 -5.51 2.62 -13.06
C THR A 120 -4.61 2.40 -14.28
N HIS A 121 -3.29 2.32 -14.06
CA HIS A 121 -2.30 2.15 -15.14
C HIS A 121 -1.76 0.73 -15.26
N ASN A 122 -2.23 -0.19 -14.42
CA ASN A 122 -1.73 -1.56 -14.29
C ASN A 122 -0.20 -1.64 -14.14
N THR A 123 0.37 -0.83 -13.26
CA THR A 123 1.81 -0.78 -12.99
C THR A 123 2.14 -1.14 -11.56
N TYR A 124 3.30 -1.74 -11.35
CA TYR A 124 3.77 -2.15 -10.03
C TYR A 124 5.04 -1.40 -9.66
N ALA A 125 5.17 -1.09 -8.38
CA ALA A 125 6.41 -0.67 -7.76
C ALA A 125 6.67 -1.54 -6.53
N VAL A 126 7.93 -1.93 -6.33
CA VAL A 126 8.36 -2.74 -5.20
C VAL A 126 9.60 -2.10 -4.56
N ASN A 127 9.65 -2.12 -3.24
CA ASN A 127 10.84 -1.70 -2.50
C ASN A 127 11.01 -2.54 -1.23
N LEU A 128 12.26 -2.65 -0.76
CA LEU A 128 12.64 -3.37 0.45
C LEU A 128 13.20 -2.37 1.47
N SER A 129 12.90 -2.60 2.75
CA SER A 129 13.59 -1.91 3.84
C SER A 129 15.07 -2.28 3.89
N GLU A 130 15.88 -1.50 4.60
CA GLU A 130 17.32 -1.80 4.82
C GLU A 130 17.56 -3.16 5.51
N GLY A 131 16.59 -3.65 6.28
CA GLY A 131 16.67 -4.92 6.99
C GLY A 131 17.35 -4.78 8.36
N VAL A 132 16.98 -5.66 9.29
CA VAL A 132 17.55 -5.71 10.64
C VAL A 132 18.03 -7.12 10.94
N THR A 133 19.31 -7.29 11.23
CA THR A 133 19.87 -8.61 11.55
C THR A 133 19.29 -9.13 12.86
N ILE A 134 18.94 -10.41 12.86
CA ILE A 134 18.38 -11.15 13.99
C ILE A 134 19.45 -12.13 14.51
N ASP A 135 19.40 -12.48 15.80
CA ASP A 135 20.17 -13.60 16.32
C ASP A 135 19.64 -14.92 15.75
N LYS A 136 20.56 -15.82 15.34
CA LYS A 136 20.22 -17.15 14.84
C LYS A 136 19.44 -17.96 15.87
N ALA A 137 19.80 -17.84 17.15
CA ALA A 137 19.12 -18.56 18.23
C ALA A 137 17.63 -18.17 18.36
N VAL A 138 17.29 -16.90 18.06
CA VAL A 138 15.89 -16.43 18.08
C VAL A 138 15.10 -17.05 16.93
N VAL A 139 15.70 -17.14 15.74
CA VAL A 139 15.05 -17.74 14.56
C VAL A 139 14.88 -19.25 14.73
N GLU A 140 15.86 -19.93 15.34
CA GLU A 140 15.78 -21.35 15.65
C GLU A 140 14.70 -21.68 16.67
N ALA A 141 14.52 -20.84 17.70
CA ALA A 141 13.49 -21.03 18.72
C ALA A 141 12.05 -20.74 18.23
N ALA A 142 11.90 -20.03 17.11
CA ALA A 142 10.61 -19.65 16.53
C ALA A 142 10.10 -20.65 15.46
N LYS A 143 10.90 -21.67 15.11
CA LYS A 143 10.52 -22.76 14.21
C LYS A 143 9.95 -23.95 14.99
#